data_AF-A0A101F733-F1
#
_entry.id   AF-A0A101F733-F1
#
_cell.length_a   1.000
_cell.length_b   1.000
_cell.length_c   1.000
_cell.angle_alpha   90.00
_cell.angle_beta   90.00
_cell.angle_gamma   90.00
#
_symmetry.space_group_name_H-M   'P 1'
#
loop_
_entity.id
_entity.type
_entity.pdbx_description
1 polymer ?
#
loop_
_entity_poly.entity_id
_entity_poly.type
_entity_poly.pdbx_seq_one_letter_code
_entity_poly.pdbx_strand_id
1 'polypeptide(L)'
;MVFRKKWFLSLVALVVALCMGGSVALALPPWKGGPNSVFQVPGKGREIGHRWKFADIGKHWGKEVITEASVQGLVYGYPDATFQPNKPVTHLEALVMLANAFQRSQQVREEVQARTELHQRLRLWLRQKGKEWALEPLVVAVSQGLITEEELFSFHPNQPCKRWEIAKYLGRALGLQEQVRTEERLRQHFRDAKDIPQAVAGIIEYLFQKGLMVGTPDGFFLPQKPVTRAEMAALLLKLQEILKELREDIREVVDRYYVVGTIEAISGNEITIEKRDGTVVTVEVADDTYLFARGERVDLDGLKVGDWVKVIAHEGTAVFIKAVQVQPHL
;
A
#
# COMPACT_ATOMS: atom_id res chain seq x y z
N MET A 1 26.11 -60.20 -37.00
CA MET A 1 26.80 -59.42 -35.96
C MET A 1 25.76 -59.02 -34.93
N VAL A 2 25.73 -59.74 -33.81
CA VAL A 2 24.76 -59.64 -32.72
C VAL A 2 25.38 -58.76 -31.64
N PHE A 3 24.63 -57.81 -31.05
CA PHE A 3 24.49 -57.68 -29.59
C PHE A 3 23.47 -56.60 -29.21
N ARG A 4 22.34 -57.05 -28.66
CA ARG A 4 21.42 -56.32 -27.77
C ARG A 4 22.11 -56.07 -26.42
N LYS A 5 21.75 -54.99 -25.70
CA LYS A 5 21.67 -54.92 -24.22
C LYS A 5 20.91 -53.64 -23.84
N LYS A 6 19.63 -53.71 -23.44
CA LYS A 6 19.04 -54.13 -22.15
C LYS A 6 18.97 -52.96 -21.14
N TRP A 7 17.73 -52.60 -20.83
CA TRP A 7 17.29 -51.81 -19.69
C TRP A 7 17.70 -52.47 -18.37
N PHE A 8 18.01 -51.67 -17.35
CA PHE A 8 18.07 -52.12 -15.96
C PHE A 8 17.39 -51.08 -15.04
N LEU A 9 16.29 -51.52 -14.44
CA LEU A 9 15.70 -51.01 -13.21
C LEU A 9 16.35 -51.75 -12.03
N SER A 10 16.76 -51.06 -10.98
CA SER A 10 16.62 -51.43 -9.54
C SER A 10 17.29 -50.34 -8.68
N LEU A 11 16.59 -49.61 -7.80
CA LEU A 11 16.01 -49.95 -6.49
C LEU A 11 17.00 -49.75 -5.31
N VAL A 12 16.73 -48.69 -4.54
CA VAL A 12 16.86 -48.51 -3.07
C VAL A 12 18.26 -48.44 -2.44
N ALA A 13 18.55 -47.29 -1.80
CA ALA A 13 19.06 -47.25 -0.44
C ALA A 13 18.62 -45.96 0.28
N LEU A 14 17.81 -46.18 1.30
CA LEU A 14 17.30 -45.28 2.33
C LEU A 14 18.46 -44.79 3.21
N VAL A 15 18.62 -43.47 3.41
CA VAL A 15 19.27 -42.91 4.60
C VAL A 15 18.37 -41.83 5.17
N VAL A 16 17.67 -42.21 6.24
CA VAL A 16 17.00 -41.34 7.19
C VAL A 16 18.09 -40.70 8.06
N ALA A 17 18.13 -39.38 8.11
CA ALA A 17 18.78 -38.65 9.19
C ALA A 17 17.89 -37.48 9.60
N LEU A 18 17.29 -37.64 10.78
CA LEU A 18 16.55 -36.63 11.52
C LEU A 18 17.41 -35.38 11.74
N CYS A 19 16.87 -34.22 11.36
CA CYS A 19 17.08 -33.00 12.13
C CYS A 19 15.70 -32.39 12.40
N MET A 20 15.26 -32.57 13.64
CA MET A 20 14.12 -31.91 14.23
C MET A 20 14.38 -30.40 14.23
N GLY A 21 13.58 -29.67 13.46
CA GLY A 21 13.42 -28.23 13.56
C GLY A 21 11.94 -27.94 13.38
N GLY A 22 11.19 -28.03 14.48
CA GLY A 22 9.75 -27.79 14.49
C GLY A 22 9.44 -26.34 14.16
N SER A 23 9.28 -26.03 12.88
CA SER A 23 8.47 -24.89 12.47
C SER A 23 7.03 -25.31 12.64
N VAL A 24 6.39 -24.89 13.73
CA VAL A 24 4.93 -24.88 13.83
C VAL A 24 4.45 -23.83 12.82
N ALA A 25 4.38 -24.23 11.55
CA ALA A 25 3.54 -23.54 10.59
C ALA A 25 2.11 -23.77 11.08
N LEU A 26 1.51 -22.75 11.69
CA LEU A 26 0.06 -22.68 11.83
C LEU A 26 -0.51 -22.74 10.42
N ALA A 27 -0.80 -23.96 9.95
CA ALA A 27 -1.52 -24.20 8.73
C ALA A 27 -2.92 -23.63 8.94
N LEU A 28 -3.15 -22.42 8.45
CA LEU A 28 -4.49 -21.86 8.35
C LEU A 28 -5.35 -22.85 7.54
N PRO A 29 -6.59 -23.13 7.97
CA PRO A 29 -7.46 -24.04 7.24
C PRO A 29 -7.64 -23.55 5.80
N PRO A 30 -7.71 -24.47 4.81
CA PRO A 30 -7.92 -24.10 3.42
C PRO A 30 -9.23 -23.29 3.29
N TRP A 31 -9.10 -22.15 2.62
CA TRP A 31 -10.17 -21.22 2.28
C TRP A 31 -11.38 -21.95 1.69
N LYS A 32 -12.53 -21.90 2.38
CA LYS A 32 -13.83 -22.42 1.91
C LYS A 32 -14.75 -21.29 1.41
N GLY A 33 -14.22 -20.38 0.60
CA GLY A 33 -15.02 -19.40 -0.14
C GLY A 33 -15.02 -19.75 -1.62
N GLY A 34 -16.18 -20.12 -2.17
CA GLY A 34 -16.36 -20.40 -3.60
C GLY A 34 -16.14 -19.17 -4.50
N PRO A 35 -16.26 -19.33 -5.83
CA PRO A 35 -15.94 -18.31 -6.84
C PRO A 35 -16.75 -17.00 -6.74
N ASN A 36 -17.77 -16.94 -5.87
CA ASN A 36 -18.56 -15.73 -5.55
C ASN A 36 -18.21 -15.10 -4.18
N SER A 37 -17.06 -15.46 -3.59
CA SER A 37 -16.51 -14.84 -2.36
C SER A 37 -15.34 -13.88 -2.63
N VAL A 38 -15.07 -13.61 -3.91
CA VAL A 38 -14.27 -12.44 -4.31
C VAL A 38 -15.01 -11.24 -3.75
N PHE A 39 -14.36 -10.52 -2.82
CA PHE A 39 -14.75 -9.21 -2.29
C PHE A 39 -16.15 -8.78 -2.69
N GLN A 40 -17.15 -8.98 -1.83
CA GLN A 40 -18.45 -8.32 -2.04
C GLN A 40 -18.18 -6.82 -2.10
N VAL A 41 -18.14 -6.27 -3.32
CA VAL A 41 -18.51 -4.88 -3.60
C VAL A 41 -20.00 -4.82 -3.29
N PRO A 42 -20.43 -4.18 -2.18
CA PRO A 42 -21.84 -4.01 -1.92
C PRO A 42 -22.33 -2.91 -2.86
N GLY A 43 -23.18 -3.28 -3.82
CA GLY A 43 -24.17 -2.39 -4.42
C GLY A 43 -23.67 -1.34 -5.42
N LYS A 44 -24.38 -1.26 -6.55
CA LYS A 44 -24.52 0.02 -7.26
C LYS A 44 -25.17 1.00 -6.27
N GLY A 45 -24.41 2.01 -5.84
CA GLY A 45 -24.87 3.09 -4.95
C GLY A 45 -23.89 3.34 -3.81
N ARG A 46 -23.17 4.47 -3.87
CA ARG A 46 -22.13 4.96 -2.94
C ARG A 46 -20.80 4.18 -2.92
N GLU A 47 -19.95 4.42 -3.92
CA GLU A 47 -18.52 4.09 -3.83
C GLU A 47 -17.74 5.25 -3.17
N ILE A 48 -17.41 5.14 -1.88
CA ILE A 48 -16.13 4.54 -1.45
C ILE A 48 -15.99 4.36 0.06
N GLY A 49 -15.57 3.13 0.42
CA GLY A 49 -14.72 2.88 1.57
C GLY A 49 -15.37 1.99 2.62
N HIS A 50 -15.03 0.70 2.60
CA HIS A 50 -15.26 -0.16 3.76
C HIS A 50 -14.58 0.50 4.98
N ARG A 51 -15.38 1.07 5.89
CA ARG A 51 -14.94 1.71 7.14
C ARG A 51 -14.44 0.62 8.09
N TRP A 52 -13.26 0.06 7.83
CA TRP A 52 -12.69 -0.96 8.71
C TRP A 52 -12.18 -0.30 10.00
N LYS A 53 -12.94 -0.50 11.09
CA LYS A 53 -12.42 -0.31 12.45
C LYS A 53 -11.47 -1.48 12.72
N PHE A 54 -10.16 -1.22 12.74
CA PHE A 54 -9.17 -2.25 13.09
C PHE A 54 -9.04 -2.37 14.60
N ALA A 55 -9.20 -3.59 15.13
CA ALA A 55 -9.21 -3.85 16.57
C ALA A 55 -7.84 -3.65 17.24
N ASP A 56 -6.75 -3.70 16.47
CA ASP A 56 -5.37 -3.82 16.95
C ASP A 56 -4.50 -2.56 16.74
N ILE A 57 -5.08 -1.45 16.28
CA ILE A 57 -4.35 -0.18 16.06
C ILE A 57 -4.59 0.87 17.16
N GLY A 58 -5.37 0.55 18.20
CA GLY A 58 -5.92 1.54 19.14
C GLY A 58 -4.89 2.48 19.80
N LYS A 59 -3.72 1.94 20.20
CA LYS A 59 -2.57 2.68 20.79
C LYS A 59 -1.34 2.69 19.88
N HIS A 60 -1.48 2.25 18.64
CA HIS A 60 -0.37 2.11 17.71
C HIS A 60 -0.01 3.47 17.10
N TRP A 61 1.28 3.79 16.96
CA TRP A 61 1.75 5.06 16.37
C TRP A 61 1.13 5.33 15.00
N GLY A 62 0.95 4.26 14.21
CA GLY A 62 0.39 4.32 12.87
C GLY A 62 -1.13 4.44 12.81
N LYS A 63 -1.84 4.56 13.93
CA LYS A 63 -3.32 4.56 13.96
C LYS A 63 -3.92 5.56 12.97
N GLU A 64 -3.52 6.82 13.06
CA GLU A 64 -3.99 7.90 12.18
C GLU A 64 -3.70 7.57 10.72
N VAL A 65 -2.44 7.26 10.41
CA VAL A 65 -1.95 6.94 9.06
C VAL A 65 -2.68 5.73 8.45
N ILE A 66 -2.88 4.67 9.23
CA ILE A 66 -3.55 3.44 8.80
C ILE A 66 -5.02 3.74 8.53
N THR A 67 -5.68 4.49 9.41
CA THR A 67 -7.08 4.90 9.22
C THR A 67 -7.22 5.76 7.97
N GLU A 68 -6.37 6.76 7.79
CA GLU A 68 -6.38 7.62 6.61
C GLU A 68 -6.18 6.80 5.32
N ALA A 69 -5.16 5.94 5.28
CA ALA A 69 -4.89 5.08 4.12
C ALA A 69 -6.03 4.08 3.85
N SER A 70 -6.70 3.58 4.89
CA SER A 70 -7.83 2.66 4.74
C SER A 70 -9.07 3.36 4.21
N VAL A 71 -9.36 4.58 4.67
CA VAL A 71 -10.49 5.39 4.17
C VAL A 71 -10.30 5.72 2.69
N GLN A 72 -9.05 5.93 2.25
CA GLN A 72 -8.73 6.13 0.83
C GLN A 72 -8.78 4.85 -0.01
N GLY A 73 -8.92 3.67 0.62
CA GLY A 73 -8.87 2.37 -0.05
C GLY A 73 -7.46 1.96 -0.51
N LEU A 74 -6.41 2.59 0.03
CA LEU A 74 -5.02 2.22 -0.26
C LEU A 74 -4.64 0.92 0.45
N VAL A 75 -5.17 0.71 1.66
CA VAL A 75 -4.88 -0.45 2.50
C VAL A 75 -6.15 -1.09 3.03
N TYR A 76 -6.08 -2.39 3.28
CA TYR A 76 -7.16 -3.19 3.84
C TYR A 76 -6.62 -4.05 4.99
N GLY A 77 -7.48 -4.35 5.96
CA GLY A 77 -7.18 -5.30 7.04
C GLY A 77 -7.43 -6.74 6.64
N TYR A 78 -7.33 -7.62 7.62
CA TYR A 78 -7.62 -9.04 7.51
C TYR A 78 -9.09 -9.34 7.87
N PRO A 79 -9.63 -10.51 7.46
CA PRO A 79 -11.01 -10.89 7.76
C PRO A 79 -11.37 -10.96 9.26
N ASP A 80 -10.36 -11.05 10.13
CA ASP A 80 -10.50 -11.05 11.59
C ASP A 80 -10.61 -9.63 12.21
N ALA A 81 -10.84 -8.61 11.37
CA ALA A 81 -10.90 -7.19 11.75
C ALA A 81 -9.60 -6.62 12.32
N THR A 82 -8.45 -7.25 12.05
CA THR A 82 -7.13 -6.73 12.41
C THR A 82 -6.43 -6.07 11.22
N PHE A 83 -5.51 -5.15 11.48
CA PHE A 83 -4.59 -4.62 10.48
C PHE A 83 -3.20 -5.27 10.54
N GLN A 84 -2.79 -5.79 11.69
CA GLN A 84 -1.46 -6.33 12.00
C GLN A 84 -0.35 -5.32 11.68
N PRO A 85 -0.34 -4.13 12.31
CA PRO A 85 0.50 -3.00 11.90
C PRO A 85 2.01 -3.27 11.95
N ASN A 86 2.45 -4.12 12.88
CA ASN A 86 3.87 -4.47 13.06
C ASN A 86 4.33 -5.67 12.22
N LYS A 87 3.40 -6.32 11.50
CA LYS A 87 3.75 -7.45 10.65
C LYS A 87 4.49 -6.94 9.40
N PRO A 88 5.59 -7.58 8.99
CA PRO A 88 6.20 -7.31 7.69
C PRO A 88 5.22 -7.52 6.54
N VAL A 89 5.19 -6.59 5.59
CA VAL A 89 4.44 -6.80 4.34
C VAL A 89 5.09 -7.91 3.54
N THR A 90 4.30 -8.81 2.97
CA THR A 90 4.84 -9.76 2.00
C THR A 90 5.06 -9.08 0.65
N HIS A 91 5.88 -9.71 -0.19
CA HIS A 91 6.05 -9.39 -1.62
C HIS A 91 4.71 -9.14 -2.33
N LEU A 92 3.74 -10.04 -2.18
CA LEU A 92 2.42 -9.89 -2.81
C LEU A 92 1.60 -8.75 -2.20
N GLU A 93 1.58 -8.65 -0.87
CA GLU A 93 0.85 -7.59 -0.17
C GLU A 93 1.38 -6.20 -0.55
N ALA A 94 2.71 -6.04 -0.67
CA ALA A 94 3.33 -4.79 -1.09
C ALA A 94 2.88 -4.35 -2.49
N LEU A 95 2.87 -5.25 -3.47
CA LEU A 95 2.42 -4.95 -4.82
C LEU A 95 0.93 -4.59 -4.87
N VAL A 96 0.09 -5.33 -4.13
CA VAL A 96 -1.34 -5.03 -4.03
C VAL A 96 -1.55 -3.63 -3.44
N MET A 97 -0.88 -3.33 -2.33
CA MET A 97 -0.97 -2.03 -1.68
C MET A 97 -0.51 -0.88 -2.59
N LEU A 98 0.57 -1.05 -3.35
CA LEU A 98 1.02 -0.05 -4.33
C LEU A 98 0.04 0.10 -5.50
N ALA A 99 -0.49 -1.01 -6.01
CA ALA A 99 -1.47 -0.99 -7.10
C ALA A 99 -2.76 -0.25 -6.71
N ASN A 100 -3.18 -0.33 -5.44
CA ASN A 100 -4.35 0.39 -4.95
C ASN A 100 -4.19 1.93 -5.08
N ALA A 101 -2.96 2.44 -5.13
CA ALA A 101 -2.70 3.86 -5.38
C ALA A 101 -3.14 4.31 -6.80
N PHE A 102 -3.27 3.38 -7.75
CA PHE A 102 -3.60 3.66 -9.14
C PHE A 102 -5.04 3.23 -9.52
N GLN A 103 -5.60 2.24 -8.84
CA GLN A 103 -6.87 1.58 -9.19
C GLN A 103 -8.10 2.50 -9.26
N ARG A 104 -8.03 3.69 -8.68
CA ARG A 104 -9.17 4.63 -8.66
C ARG A 104 -9.22 5.53 -9.89
N SER A 105 -8.15 5.60 -10.68
CA SER A 105 -8.13 6.27 -11.97
C SER A 105 -9.00 5.49 -12.97
N GLN A 106 -9.97 6.19 -13.58
CA GLN A 106 -10.84 5.61 -14.60
C GLN A 106 -10.01 5.13 -15.80
N GLN A 107 -9.02 5.91 -16.22
CA GLN A 107 -8.10 5.55 -17.29
C GLN A 107 -7.36 4.25 -16.99
N VAL A 108 -6.85 4.09 -15.76
CA VAL A 108 -6.17 2.85 -15.34
C VAL A 108 -7.14 1.67 -15.34
N ARG A 109 -8.38 1.85 -14.88
CA ARG A 109 -9.40 0.78 -14.89
C ARG A 109 -9.70 0.29 -16.31
N GLU A 110 -9.86 1.20 -17.25
CA GLU A 110 -10.12 0.87 -18.66
C GLU A 110 -8.92 0.14 -19.29
N GLU A 111 -7.70 0.61 -19.04
CA GLU A 111 -6.48 -0.06 -19.48
C GLU A 111 -6.40 -1.49 -18.95
N VAL A 112 -6.64 -1.67 -17.65
CA VAL A 112 -6.62 -2.98 -16.98
C VAL A 112 -7.64 -3.89 -17.62
N GLN A 113 -8.92 -3.48 -17.75
CA GLN A 113 -9.97 -4.30 -18.34
C GLN A 113 -9.64 -4.79 -19.75
N ALA A 114 -8.92 -3.99 -20.54
CA ALA A 114 -8.49 -4.36 -21.88
C ALA A 114 -7.40 -5.46 -21.90
N ARG A 115 -6.67 -5.70 -20.80
CA ARG A 115 -5.57 -6.68 -20.71
C ARG A 115 -6.06 -8.11 -20.47
N THR A 116 -6.91 -8.63 -21.34
CA THR A 116 -7.57 -9.95 -21.19
C THR A 116 -6.58 -11.12 -21.07
N GLU A 117 -5.52 -11.14 -21.87
CA GLU A 117 -4.51 -12.22 -21.83
C GLU A 117 -3.71 -12.20 -20.53
N LEU A 118 -3.33 -11.02 -20.06
CA LEU A 118 -2.62 -10.86 -18.78
C LEU A 118 -3.48 -11.35 -17.62
N HIS A 119 -4.78 -11.01 -17.62
CA HIS A 119 -5.73 -11.52 -16.63
C HIS A 119 -5.75 -13.05 -16.59
N GLN A 120 -5.81 -13.69 -17.76
CA GLN A 120 -5.84 -15.16 -17.84
C GLN A 120 -4.55 -15.78 -17.29
N ARG A 121 -3.38 -15.27 -17.70
CA ARG A 121 -2.07 -15.74 -17.22
C ARG A 121 -1.94 -15.58 -15.71
N LEU A 122 -2.21 -14.39 -15.18
CA LEU A 122 -2.08 -14.12 -13.74
C LEU A 122 -3.10 -14.90 -12.92
N ARG A 123 -4.34 -15.08 -13.39
CA ARG A 123 -5.35 -15.90 -12.71
C ARG A 123 -4.88 -17.35 -12.55
N LEU A 124 -4.33 -17.94 -13.60
CA LEU A 124 -3.79 -19.31 -13.55
C LEU A 124 -2.62 -19.42 -12.56
N TRP A 125 -1.68 -18.48 -12.62
CA TRP A 125 -0.53 -18.45 -11.71
C TRP A 125 -0.96 -18.27 -10.24
N LEU A 126 -1.89 -17.34 -9.96
CA LEU A 126 -2.39 -17.08 -8.61
C LEU A 126 -3.21 -18.23 -8.04
N ARG A 127 -4.01 -18.91 -8.88
CA ARG A 127 -4.80 -20.07 -8.46
C ARG A 127 -3.91 -21.20 -7.93
N GLN A 128 -2.78 -21.45 -8.57
CA GLN A 128 -1.79 -22.43 -8.08
C GLN A 128 -1.18 -22.06 -6.72
N LYS A 129 -1.25 -20.79 -6.33
CA LYS A 129 -0.74 -20.29 -5.04
C LYS A 129 -1.85 -20.04 -4.01
N GLY A 130 -3.12 -20.22 -4.36
CA GLY A 130 -4.25 -19.85 -3.51
C GLY A 130 -4.35 -18.34 -3.24
N LYS A 131 -3.99 -17.51 -4.22
CA LYS A 131 -3.89 -16.04 -4.11
C LYS A 131 -4.78 -15.30 -5.10
N GLU A 132 -5.88 -15.90 -5.53
CA GLU A 132 -6.79 -15.32 -6.56
C GLU A 132 -7.33 -13.93 -6.18
N TRP A 133 -7.41 -13.62 -4.88
CA TRP A 133 -7.77 -12.31 -4.35
C TRP A 133 -6.86 -11.16 -4.84
N ALA A 134 -5.61 -11.47 -5.25
CA ALA A 134 -4.64 -10.47 -5.69
C ALA A 134 -4.68 -10.22 -7.20
N LEU A 135 -5.64 -10.80 -7.94
CA LEU A 135 -5.66 -10.74 -9.40
C LEU A 135 -5.73 -9.31 -9.93
N GLU A 136 -6.80 -8.58 -9.64
CA GLU A 136 -7.00 -7.21 -10.15
C GLU A 136 -5.84 -6.27 -9.78
N PRO A 137 -5.39 -6.22 -8.50
CA PRO A 137 -4.24 -5.39 -8.16
C PRO A 137 -2.95 -5.78 -8.87
N LEU A 138 -2.70 -7.07 -9.11
CA LEU A 138 -1.50 -7.48 -9.84
C LEU A 138 -1.57 -7.14 -11.33
N VAL A 139 -2.75 -7.20 -11.95
CA VAL A 139 -2.91 -6.72 -13.31
C VAL A 139 -2.59 -5.23 -13.37
N VAL A 140 -3.07 -4.44 -12.40
CA VAL A 140 -2.71 -3.01 -12.29
C VAL A 140 -1.20 -2.84 -12.09
N ALA A 141 -0.58 -3.62 -11.18
CA ALA A 141 0.85 -3.51 -10.90
C ALA A 141 1.72 -3.78 -12.14
N VAL A 142 1.36 -4.78 -12.94
CA VAL A 142 2.06 -5.07 -14.20
C VAL A 142 1.76 -4.00 -15.26
N SER A 143 0.49 -3.59 -15.40
CA SER A 143 0.06 -2.59 -16.39
C SER A 143 0.73 -1.23 -16.17
N GLN A 144 0.83 -0.80 -14.91
CA GLN A 144 1.46 0.46 -14.51
C GLN A 144 2.99 0.35 -14.38
N GLY A 145 3.59 -0.78 -14.77
CA GLY A 145 5.05 -0.95 -14.77
C GLY A 145 5.68 -1.01 -13.38
N LEU A 146 4.89 -1.25 -12.31
CA LEU A 146 5.42 -1.44 -10.96
C LEU A 146 6.33 -2.68 -10.90
N ILE A 147 5.93 -3.74 -11.59
CA ILE A 147 6.67 -5.00 -11.68
C ILE A 147 6.54 -5.59 -13.08
N THR A 148 7.60 -6.24 -13.58
CA THR A 148 7.53 -6.97 -14.84
C THR A 148 6.92 -8.37 -14.64
N GLU A 149 6.40 -8.99 -15.70
CA GLU A 149 5.91 -10.37 -15.61
C GLU A 149 7.03 -11.35 -15.20
N GLU A 150 8.26 -11.15 -15.70
CA GLU A 150 9.41 -11.99 -15.37
C GLU A 150 9.76 -11.94 -13.87
N GLU A 151 9.80 -10.73 -13.30
CA GLU A 151 10.01 -10.55 -11.86
C GLU A 151 8.86 -11.12 -11.04
N LEU A 152 7.62 -10.95 -11.51
CA LEU A 152 6.44 -11.45 -10.83
C LEU A 152 6.37 -12.99 -10.83
N PHE A 153 6.77 -13.65 -11.92
CA PHE A 153 6.75 -15.12 -11.98
C PHE A 153 7.91 -15.79 -11.26
N SER A 154 9.02 -15.08 -11.02
CA SER A 154 10.12 -15.51 -10.15
C SER A 154 9.89 -15.20 -8.66
N PHE A 155 8.79 -14.53 -8.34
CA PHE A 155 8.51 -13.99 -7.01
C PHE A 155 8.14 -15.05 -5.97
N HIS A 156 8.35 -14.73 -4.69
CA HIS A 156 7.91 -15.52 -3.55
C HIS A 156 6.80 -14.79 -2.78
N PRO A 157 5.50 -14.99 -3.14
CA PRO A 157 4.39 -14.13 -2.71
C PRO A 157 4.25 -13.90 -1.20
N ASN A 158 4.68 -14.86 -0.38
CA ASN A 158 4.54 -14.83 1.07
C ASN A 158 5.84 -14.41 1.81
N GLN A 159 6.96 -14.22 1.10
CA GLN A 159 8.19 -13.76 1.74
C GLN A 159 8.08 -12.28 2.12
N PRO A 160 8.63 -11.87 3.28
CA PRO A 160 8.71 -10.47 3.65
C PRO A 160 9.45 -9.64 2.60
N CYS A 161 8.85 -8.53 2.17
CA CYS A 161 9.43 -7.61 1.21
C CYS A 161 10.46 -6.71 1.90
N LYS A 162 11.69 -6.72 1.39
CA LYS A 162 12.80 -5.90 1.90
C LYS A 162 12.60 -4.43 1.55
N ARG A 163 13.19 -3.55 2.36
CA ARG A 163 13.07 -2.10 2.16
C ARG A 163 13.57 -1.62 0.80
N TRP A 164 14.67 -2.18 0.28
CA TRP A 164 15.15 -1.81 -1.06
C TRP A 164 14.22 -2.28 -2.18
N GLU A 165 13.48 -3.39 -1.99
CA GLU A 165 12.50 -3.88 -2.97
C GLU A 165 11.28 -2.96 -3.01
N ILE A 166 10.79 -2.54 -1.84
CA ILE A 166 9.76 -1.50 -1.73
C ILE A 166 10.21 -0.20 -2.41
N ALA A 167 11.46 0.22 -2.20
CA ALA A 167 12.02 1.39 -2.86
C ALA A 167 12.02 1.26 -4.38
N LYS A 168 12.39 0.09 -4.91
CA LYS A 168 12.32 -0.20 -6.35
C LYS A 168 10.91 0.02 -6.91
N TYR A 169 9.90 -0.55 -6.26
CA TYR A 169 8.52 -0.43 -6.72
C TYR A 169 7.96 1.00 -6.59
N LEU A 170 8.33 1.72 -5.53
CA LEU A 170 7.99 3.14 -5.38
C LEU A 170 8.65 4.00 -6.46
N GLY A 171 9.91 3.72 -6.80
CA GLY A 171 10.59 4.41 -7.90
C GLY A 171 9.86 4.22 -9.22
N ARG A 172 9.51 2.98 -9.55
CA ARG A 172 8.75 2.67 -10.77
C ARG A 172 7.35 3.29 -10.77
N ALA A 173 6.67 3.33 -9.62
CA ALA A 173 5.40 4.04 -9.46
C ALA A 173 5.51 5.53 -9.83
N LEU A 174 6.69 6.14 -9.61
CA LEU A 174 7.01 7.52 -9.95
C LEU A 174 7.62 7.67 -11.36
N GLY A 175 7.60 6.61 -12.18
CA GLY A 175 8.16 6.61 -13.53
C GLY A 175 9.69 6.55 -13.58
N LEU A 176 10.37 6.31 -12.45
CA LEU A 176 11.82 6.16 -12.42
C LEU A 176 12.23 4.80 -12.98
N GLN A 177 13.34 4.79 -13.71
CA GLN A 177 13.93 3.58 -14.26
C GLN A 177 15.12 3.14 -13.41
N GLU A 178 15.30 1.83 -13.28
CA GLU A 178 16.52 1.26 -12.70
C GLU A 178 17.70 1.55 -13.61
N GLN A 179 18.75 2.10 -13.00
CA GLN A 179 19.95 2.47 -13.71
C GLN A 179 21.12 2.15 -12.80
N VAL A 180 22.15 1.51 -13.36
CA VAL A 180 23.39 1.30 -12.64
C VAL A 180 23.99 2.68 -12.35
N ARG A 181 24.05 3.04 -11.06
CA ARG A 181 24.61 4.32 -10.59
C ARG A 181 25.77 4.06 -9.63
N THR A 182 26.60 5.06 -9.40
CA THR A 182 27.63 4.99 -8.36
C THR A 182 26.99 5.23 -6.99
N GLU A 183 27.35 4.43 -5.99
CA GLU A 183 26.85 4.54 -4.62
C GLU A 183 27.41 5.76 -3.86
N GLU A 184 28.32 6.52 -4.47
CA GLU A 184 29.07 7.60 -3.82
C GLU A 184 28.15 8.63 -3.15
N ARG A 185 27.04 8.98 -3.79
CA ARG A 185 26.06 9.90 -3.20
C ARG A 185 25.29 9.28 -2.05
N LEU A 186 24.88 8.02 -2.17
CA LEU A 186 24.22 7.30 -1.07
C LEU A 186 25.13 7.17 0.14
N ARG A 187 26.45 6.99 -0.05
CA ARG A 187 27.43 6.90 1.06
C ARG A 187 27.56 8.19 1.85
N GLN A 188 27.18 9.34 1.29
CA GLN A 188 27.11 10.60 2.02
C GLN A 188 25.93 10.64 3.01
N HIS A 189 24.91 9.80 2.80
CA HIS A 189 23.68 9.78 3.59
C HIS A 189 23.52 8.51 4.44
N PHE A 190 24.02 7.36 3.93
CA PHE A 190 23.80 6.04 4.48
C PHE A 190 25.10 5.25 4.65
N ARG A 191 25.39 4.85 5.89
CA ARG A 191 26.56 4.06 6.28
C ARG A 191 26.53 2.63 5.71
N ASP A 192 25.34 2.10 5.49
CA ASP A 192 25.05 0.79 4.90
C ASP A 192 24.73 0.87 3.39
N ALA A 193 25.13 1.95 2.71
CA ALA A 193 24.90 2.12 1.27
C ALA A 193 25.44 0.96 0.43
N LYS A 194 26.51 0.28 0.89
CA LYS A 194 27.09 -0.91 0.24
C LYS A 194 26.15 -2.13 0.20
N ASP A 195 25.13 -2.16 1.06
CA ASP A 195 24.17 -3.26 1.16
C ASP A 195 22.93 -3.02 0.27
N ILE A 196 22.91 -1.90 -0.45
CA ILE A 196 21.89 -1.50 -1.43
C ILE A 196 22.31 -2.03 -2.81
N PRO A 197 21.44 -2.73 -3.55
CA PRO A 197 21.77 -3.13 -4.93
C PRO A 197 22.02 -1.92 -5.82
N GLN A 198 23.12 -1.94 -6.58
CA GLN A 198 23.58 -0.80 -7.39
C GLN A 198 22.53 -0.29 -8.40
N ALA A 199 21.71 -1.20 -8.95
CA ALA A 199 20.66 -0.87 -9.92
C ALA A 199 19.55 0.03 -9.34
N VAL A 200 19.32 -0.01 -8.02
CA VAL A 200 18.28 0.78 -7.34
C VAL A 200 18.85 1.98 -6.58
N ALA A 201 20.17 2.21 -6.64
CA ALA A 201 20.83 3.26 -5.88
C ALA A 201 20.27 4.66 -6.22
N GLY A 202 20.13 4.97 -7.52
CA GLY A 202 19.57 6.25 -7.96
C GLY A 202 18.10 6.44 -7.57
N ILE A 203 17.32 5.35 -7.54
CA ILE A 203 15.93 5.38 -7.07
C ILE A 203 15.89 5.75 -5.59
N ILE A 204 16.70 5.07 -4.76
CA ILE A 204 16.73 5.34 -3.31
C ILE A 204 17.20 6.77 -3.02
N GLU A 205 18.17 7.29 -3.76
CA GLU A 205 18.61 8.69 -3.65
C GLU A 205 17.44 9.66 -3.91
N TYR A 206 16.69 9.44 -5.00
CA TYR A 206 15.52 10.26 -5.32
C TYR A 206 14.43 10.18 -4.25
N LEU A 207 14.10 8.97 -3.78
CA LEU A 207 13.10 8.77 -2.73
C LEU A 207 13.51 9.40 -1.40
N PHE A 208 14.81 9.44 -1.10
CA PHE A 208 15.36 10.15 0.05
C PHE A 208 15.21 11.66 -0.10
N GLN A 209 15.57 12.23 -1.26
CA GLN A 209 15.43 13.66 -1.54
C GLN A 209 13.97 14.14 -1.47
N LYS A 210 13.02 13.30 -1.89
CA LYS A 210 11.58 13.57 -1.77
C LYS A 210 11.00 13.31 -0.38
N GLY A 211 11.82 12.90 0.60
CA GLY A 211 11.37 12.56 1.95
C GLY A 211 10.41 11.36 2.01
N LEU A 212 10.31 10.59 0.93
CA LEU A 212 9.40 9.45 0.83
C LEU A 212 9.96 8.26 1.61
N MET A 213 11.24 7.95 1.41
CA MET A 213 11.97 6.96 2.21
C MET A 213 13.19 7.60 2.86
N VAL A 214 13.12 7.80 4.16
CA VAL A 214 14.24 8.32 4.96
C VAL A 214 14.98 7.18 5.66
N GLY A 215 16.24 7.40 6.02
CA GLY A 215 17.01 6.51 6.88
C GLY A 215 16.70 6.72 8.36
N THR A 216 17.46 6.03 9.20
CA THR A 216 17.51 6.25 10.64
C THR A 216 18.29 7.52 10.97
N PRO A 217 18.07 8.13 12.16
CA PRO A 217 18.89 9.26 12.64
C PRO A 217 20.39 8.96 12.68
N ASP A 218 20.77 7.68 12.86
CA ASP A 218 22.16 7.21 12.89
C ASP A 218 22.78 7.07 11.48
N GLY A 219 22.04 7.40 10.42
CA GLY A 219 22.51 7.36 9.04
C GLY A 219 22.52 5.95 8.45
N PHE A 220 21.53 5.10 8.76
CA PHE A 220 21.34 3.80 8.11
C PHE A 220 20.05 3.76 7.29
N PHE A 221 20.10 3.21 6.08
CA PHE A 221 18.91 2.98 5.27
C PHE A 221 18.18 1.69 5.67
N LEU A 222 18.90 0.66 6.09
CA LEU A 222 18.43 -0.70 6.42
C LEU A 222 17.80 -1.42 5.21
N PRO A 223 18.53 -1.59 4.09
CA PRO A 223 17.96 -2.10 2.84
C PRO A 223 17.35 -3.50 2.98
N GLN A 224 17.98 -4.37 3.77
CA GLN A 224 17.56 -5.76 3.92
C GLN A 224 16.44 -5.95 4.96
N LYS A 225 16.15 -4.93 5.78
CA LYS A 225 15.09 -5.00 6.79
C LYS A 225 13.73 -4.95 6.10
N PRO A 226 12.80 -5.88 6.37
CA PRO A 226 11.46 -5.79 5.83
C PRO A 226 10.69 -4.57 6.34
N VAL A 227 9.80 -4.06 5.51
CA VAL A 227 8.89 -2.95 5.86
C VAL A 227 7.64 -3.50 6.53
N THR A 228 7.18 -2.86 7.59
CA THR A 228 5.94 -3.23 8.30
C THR A 228 4.71 -2.70 7.55
N ARG A 229 3.53 -3.28 7.82
CA ARG A 229 2.26 -2.83 7.24
C ARG A 229 1.92 -1.38 7.59
N ALA A 230 2.24 -0.93 8.81
CA ALA A 230 2.06 0.46 9.21
C ALA A 230 3.00 1.42 8.45
N GLU A 231 4.27 1.06 8.29
CA GLU A 231 5.21 1.84 7.48
C GLU A 231 4.77 1.88 6.01
N MET A 232 4.27 0.77 5.47
CA MET A 232 3.75 0.73 4.09
C MET A 232 2.55 1.66 3.91
N ALA A 233 1.62 1.72 4.87
CA ALA A 233 0.52 2.68 4.84
C ALA A 233 1.02 4.14 4.78
N ALA A 234 2.04 4.46 5.58
CA ALA A 234 2.67 5.79 5.55
C ALA A 234 3.32 6.10 4.19
N LEU A 235 4.01 5.13 3.60
CA LEU A 235 4.64 5.27 2.29
C LEU A 235 3.61 5.52 1.18
N LEU A 236 2.45 4.84 1.23
CA LEU A 236 1.38 5.01 0.24
C LEU A 236 0.73 6.39 0.31
N LEU A 237 0.51 6.93 1.51
CA LEU A 237 0.00 8.30 1.65
C LEU A 237 0.97 9.32 1.08
N LYS A 238 2.27 9.17 1.37
CA LYS A 238 3.31 10.04 0.76
C LYS A 238 3.36 9.88 -0.75
N LEU A 239 3.28 8.66 -1.25
CA LEU A 239 3.25 8.37 -2.69
C LEU A 239 2.04 9.06 -3.35
N GLN A 240 0.86 9.00 -2.74
CA GLN A 240 -0.34 9.66 -3.24
C GLN A 240 -0.14 11.16 -3.40
N GLU A 241 0.44 11.85 -2.40
CA GLU A 241 0.69 13.29 -2.52
C GLU A 241 1.61 13.62 -3.70
N ILE A 242 2.69 12.85 -3.91
CA ILE A 242 3.58 13.05 -5.08
C ILE A 242 2.87 12.71 -6.39
N LEU A 243 2.09 11.62 -6.43
CA LEU A 243 1.40 11.21 -7.66
C LEU A 243 0.36 12.25 -8.12
N LYS A 244 -0.31 12.95 -7.20
CA LYS A 244 -1.22 14.06 -7.56
C LYS A 244 -0.50 15.20 -8.27
N GLU A 245 0.76 15.46 -7.92
CA GLU A 245 1.56 16.51 -8.58
C GLU A 245 2.00 16.07 -9.98
N LEU A 246 2.22 14.77 -10.19
CA LEU A 246 2.76 14.22 -11.43
C LEU A 246 1.68 13.75 -12.43
N ARG A 247 0.47 13.41 -11.97
CA ARG A 247 -0.56 12.73 -12.75
C ARG A 247 -1.94 13.34 -12.53
N GLU A 248 -2.47 13.95 -13.59
CA GLU A 248 -3.81 14.56 -13.60
C GLU A 248 -4.91 13.57 -13.23
N ASP A 249 -4.87 12.37 -13.81
CA ASP A 249 -5.89 11.33 -13.62
C ASP A 249 -5.96 10.84 -12.17
N ILE A 250 -4.86 10.94 -11.43
CA ILE A 250 -4.82 10.66 -9.99
C ILE A 250 -5.27 11.88 -9.19
N ARG A 251 -4.83 13.08 -9.58
CA ARG A 251 -5.25 14.33 -8.95
C ARG A 251 -6.76 14.51 -8.94
N GLU A 252 -7.43 14.32 -10.08
CA GLU A 252 -8.88 14.42 -10.20
C GLU A 252 -9.64 13.48 -9.26
N VAL A 253 -9.13 12.26 -9.11
CA VAL A 253 -9.72 11.25 -8.22
C VAL A 253 -9.55 11.64 -6.77
N VAL A 254 -8.36 12.11 -6.41
CA VAL A 254 -8.10 12.55 -5.05
C VAL A 254 -8.94 13.78 -4.77
N ASP A 255 -8.76 14.89 -5.48
CA ASP A 255 -9.33 16.20 -5.14
C ASP A 255 -10.87 16.17 -5.06
N ARG A 256 -11.53 15.22 -5.74
CA ARG A 256 -12.97 14.95 -5.61
C ARG A 256 -13.43 14.69 -4.18
N TYR A 257 -12.61 14.04 -3.36
CA TYR A 257 -12.99 13.63 -2.00
C TYR A 257 -12.31 14.46 -0.91
N TYR A 258 -11.32 15.28 -1.25
CA TYR A 258 -10.59 16.06 -0.28
C TYR A 258 -11.11 17.49 -0.17
N VAL A 259 -11.37 17.88 1.06
CA VAL A 259 -11.59 19.28 1.43
C VAL A 259 -10.44 19.65 2.37
N VAL A 260 -9.57 20.54 1.90
CA VAL A 260 -8.41 21.00 2.67
C VAL A 260 -8.48 22.51 2.81
N GLY A 261 -8.41 23.00 4.04
CA GLY A 261 -8.59 24.42 4.32
C GLY A 261 -8.66 24.72 5.81
N THR A 262 -9.10 25.92 6.14
CA THR A 262 -9.25 26.39 7.53
C THR A 262 -10.72 26.30 7.95
N ILE A 263 -10.98 25.82 9.17
CA ILE A 263 -12.34 25.85 9.73
C ILE A 263 -12.75 27.29 10.01
N GLU A 264 -13.80 27.78 9.37
CA GLU A 264 -14.39 29.10 9.63
C GLU A 264 -15.51 29.06 10.66
N ALA A 265 -16.31 28.00 10.65
CA ALA A 265 -17.44 27.83 11.56
C ALA A 265 -17.67 26.36 11.89
N ILE A 266 -18.17 26.11 13.10
CA ILE A 266 -18.66 24.81 13.57
C ILE A 266 -20.07 25.05 14.10
N SER A 267 -21.06 24.36 13.54
CA SER A 267 -22.46 24.52 13.91
C SER A 267 -23.16 23.18 13.95
N GLY A 268 -23.60 22.75 15.15
CA GLY A 268 -24.18 21.44 15.33
C GLY A 268 -23.18 20.35 14.92
N ASN A 269 -23.54 19.58 13.89
CA ASN A 269 -22.69 18.51 13.35
C ASN A 269 -22.02 18.89 12.02
N GLU A 270 -21.96 20.18 11.67
CA GLU A 270 -21.36 20.66 10.42
C GLU A 270 -20.12 21.50 10.69
N ILE A 271 -19.13 21.38 9.80
CA ILE A 271 -17.97 22.25 9.74
C ILE A 271 -17.92 22.98 8.41
N THR A 272 -17.69 24.29 8.45
CA THR A 272 -17.50 25.13 7.27
C THR A 272 -16.01 25.39 7.09
N ILE A 273 -15.50 25.09 5.91
CA ILE A 273 -14.06 25.11 5.59
C ILE A 273 -13.80 26.07 4.43
N GLU A 274 -12.94 27.05 4.65
CA GLU A 274 -12.40 27.91 3.59
C GLU A 274 -11.15 27.27 2.98
N LYS A 275 -11.21 26.96 1.69
CA LYS A 275 -10.09 26.42 0.92
C LYS A 275 -9.11 27.52 0.51
N ARG A 276 -7.92 27.14 0.05
CA ARG A 276 -6.88 28.09 -0.42
C ARG A 276 -7.31 28.99 -1.57
N ASP A 277 -8.24 28.54 -2.39
CA ASP A 277 -8.78 29.31 -3.52
C ASP A 277 -9.92 30.26 -3.10
N GLY A 278 -10.21 30.37 -1.80
CA GLY A 278 -11.30 31.17 -1.24
C GLY A 278 -12.68 30.51 -1.36
N THR A 279 -12.79 29.30 -1.90
CA THR A 279 -14.06 28.58 -1.89
C THR A 279 -14.39 28.07 -0.50
N VAL A 280 -15.63 28.29 -0.07
CA VAL A 280 -16.15 27.84 1.21
C VAL A 280 -16.98 26.58 0.99
N VAL A 281 -16.67 25.52 1.74
CA VAL A 281 -17.36 24.22 1.66
C VAL A 281 -17.82 23.80 3.06
N THR A 282 -19.11 23.52 3.19
CA THR A 282 -19.67 22.92 4.41
C THR A 282 -19.71 21.41 4.28
N VAL A 283 -19.29 20.72 5.33
CA VAL A 283 -19.25 19.26 5.41
C VAL A 283 -19.95 18.81 6.69
N GLU A 284 -20.85 17.85 6.57
CA GLU A 284 -21.47 17.18 7.71
C GLU A 284 -20.49 16.20 8.35
N VAL A 285 -20.36 16.22 9.66
CA VAL A 285 -19.50 15.33 10.43
C VAL A 285 -20.34 14.21 11.04
N ALA A 286 -20.39 13.04 10.41
CA ALA A 286 -21.13 11.92 10.98
C ALA A 286 -20.53 11.44 12.31
N ASP A 287 -21.35 10.84 13.20
CA ASP A 287 -20.92 10.33 14.52
C ASP A 287 -19.78 9.31 14.45
N ASP A 288 -19.67 8.59 13.33
CA ASP A 288 -18.63 7.59 13.09
C ASP A 288 -17.46 8.12 12.25
N THR A 289 -17.34 9.44 12.08
CA THR A 289 -16.20 10.10 11.45
C THR A 289 -14.93 9.85 12.26
N TYR A 290 -13.83 9.52 11.57
CA TYR A 290 -12.54 9.45 12.22
C TYR A 290 -11.92 10.83 12.33
N LEU A 291 -11.91 11.38 13.54
CA LEU A 291 -11.38 12.68 13.86
C LEU A 291 -10.04 12.57 14.58
N PHE A 292 -9.03 13.21 14.03
CA PHE A 292 -7.70 13.31 14.62
C PHE A 292 -7.29 14.77 14.74
N ALA A 293 -6.83 15.17 15.92
CA ALA A 293 -6.25 16.48 16.16
C ALA A 293 -5.01 16.33 17.03
N ARG A 294 -3.90 16.97 16.64
CA ARG A 294 -2.62 16.91 17.39
C ARG A 294 -2.12 15.47 17.62
N GLY A 295 -2.39 14.57 16.65
CA GLY A 295 -1.96 13.16 16.69
C GLY A 295 -2.84 12.23 17.54
N GLU A 296 -3.89 12.75 18.18
CA GLU A 296 -4.80 11.99 19.03
C GLU A 296 -6.19 11.91 18.40
N ARG A 297 -6.92 10.83 18.71
CA ARG A 297 -8.33 10.72 18.31
C ARG A 297 -9.17 11.64 19.18
N VAL A 298 -10.00 12.47 18.55
CA VAL A 298 -10.90 13.42 19.22
C VAL A 298 -12.32 13.27 18.70
N ASP A 299 -13.28 13.83 19.41
CA ASP A 299 -14.64 14.06 18.90
C ASP A 299 -14.75 15.47 18.30
N LEU A 300 -15.91 15.85 17.77
CA LEU A 300 -16.12 17.15 17.10
C LEU A 300 -15.75 18.35 17.99
N ASP A 301 -16.05 18.27 19.29
CA ASP A 301 -15.69 19.29 20.29
C ASP A 301 -14.17 19.51 20.43
N GLY A 302 -13.36 18.59 19.91
CA GLY A 302 -11.90 18.70 19.89
C GLY A 302 -11.35 19.60 18.77
N LEU A 303 -12.19 19.96 17.79
CA LEU A 303 -11.89 20.91 16.71
C LEU A 303 -12.14 22.35 17.12
N LYS A 304 -11.43 23.29 16.50
CA LYS A 304 -11.61 24.72 16.73
C LYS A 304 -11.68 25.48 15.42
N VAL A 305 -12.45 26.56 15.41
CA VAL A 305 -12.37 27.57 14.35
C VAL A 305 -10.93 28.08 14.26
N GLY A 306 -10.39 28.15 13.05
CA GLY A 306 -9.00 28.44 12.75
C GLY A 306 -8.10 27.21 12.61
N ASP A 307 -8.55 26.00 12.98
CA ASP A 307 -7.78 24.78 12.71
C ASP A 307 -7.68 24.55 11.20
N TRP A 308 -6.49 24.19 10.73
CA TRP A 308 -6.27 23.73 9.36
C TRP A 308 -6.61 22.25 9.28
N VAL A 309 -7.57 21.88 8.43
CA VAL A 309 -8.07 20.52 8.31
C VAL A 309 -7.81 19.92 6.94
N LYS A 310 -7.54 18.61 6.95
CA LYS A 310 -7.64 17.72 5.80
C LYS A 310 -8.84 16.81 6.05
N VAL A 311 -9.89 16.99 5.26
CA VAL A 311 -11.14 16.23 5.35
C VAL A 311 -11.26 15.34 4.12
N ILE A 312 -11.60 14.07 4.36
CA ILE A 312 -12.08 13.16 3.32
C ILE A 312 -13.59 13.09 3.48
N ALA A 313 -14.33 13.55 2.47
CA ALA A 313 -15.79 13.59 2.47
C ALA A 313 -16.37 12.83 1.27
N HIS A 314 -17.54 12.24 1.47
CA HIS A 314 -18.32 11.57 0.44
C HIS A 314 -19.74 12.12 0.44
N GLU A 315 -20.20 12.63 -0.70
CA GLU A 315 -21.54 13.23 -0.85
C GLU A 315 -21.86 14.30 0.21
N GLY A 316 -20.86 15.06 0.65
CA GLY A 316 -21.01 16.13 1.66
C GLY A 316 -20.85 15.66 3.11
N THR A 317 -20.69 14.36 3.38
CA THR A 317 -20.47 13.82 4.73
C THR A 317 -19.00 13.40 4.92
N ALA A 318 -18.36 13.89 5.97
CA ALA A 318 -17.01 13.54 6.37
C ALA A 318 -16.93 12.07 6.81
N VAL A 319 -15.86 11.40 6.38
CA VAL A 319 -15.50 10.06 6.85
C VAL A 319 -14.20 10.07 7.65
N PHE A 320 -13.34 11.05 7.37
CA PHE A 320 -12.08 11.27 8.06
C PHE A 320 -11.76 12.77 8.11
N ILE A 321 -11.30 13.25 9.26
CA ILE A 321 -10.85 14.61 9.48
C ILE A 321 -9.53 14.55 10.23
N LYS A 322 -8.52 15.24 9.71
CA LYS A 322 -7.25 15.48 10.39
C LYS A 322 -7.04 16.97 10.54
N ALA A 323 -6.95 17.44 11.77
CA ALA A 323 -6.74 18.84 12.14
C ALA A 323 -5.30 19.08 12.62
N VAL A 324 -4.71 20.16 12.13
CA VAL A 324 -3.43 20.72 12.56
C VAL A 324 -3.62 22.21 12.87
N GLN A 325 -2.99 22.71 13.94
CA GLN A 325 -3.23 24.07 14.44
C GLN A 325 -2.75 25.18 13.50
N VAL A 326 -1.84 24.87 12.57
CA VAL A 326 -1.27 25.82 11.62
C VAL A 326 -1.18 25.15 10.27
N GLN A 327 -1.46 25.91 9.22
CA GLN A 327 -1.26 25.49 7.84
C GLN A 327 0.19 24.97 7.66
N PRO A 328 0.38 23.73 7.20
CA PRO A 328 1.72 23.24 6.90
C PRO A 328 2.36 24.09 5.79
N HIS A 329 3.58 24.57 6.04
CA HIS A 329 4.45 25.07 4.97
C HIS A 329 4.85 23.85 4.14
N LEU A 330 4.25 23.70 2.95
CA LEU A 330 4.66 22.72 1.96
C LEU A 330 5.84 23.27 1.16
#